data_AF-A0A8F1MCN0-F1
#
_entry.id   AF-A0A8F1MCN0-F1
#
_cell.length_a   1.000
_cell.length_b   1.000
_cell.length_c   1.000
_cell.angle_alpha   90.00
_cell.angle_beta   90.00
_cell.angle_gamma   90.00
#
_symmetry.space_group_name_H-M   'P 1'
#
loop_
_entity.id
_entity.type
_entity.pdbx_description
1 polymer ?
#
loop_
_entity_poly.entity_id
_entity_poly.type
_entity_poly.pdbx_seq_one_letter_code
_entity_poly.pdbx_strand_id
1 'polypeptide(L)' 'MRDGGLMITGNMNVNRPQKDFLHGLMGWVPNVMMRSIKEGFKLLQKSGIPKEFITATVTASGVYTVFAIET' A
#
# COMPACT_ATOMS: atom_id res chain seq x y z
N MET A 1 16.20 -4.93 -6.62
CA MET A 1 15.50 -5.59 -7.75
C MET A 1 16.54 -5.80 -8.84
N ARG A 2 16.33 -6.72 -9.78
CA ARG A 2 17.14 -6.70 -11.01
C ARG A 2 16.74 -5.44 -11.80
N ASP A 3 17.67 -4.82 -12.51
CA ASP A 3 17.39 -3.67 -13.37
C ASP A 3 16.19 -3.98 -14.28
N GLY A 4 15.20 -3.09 -14.34
CA GLY A 4 13.94 -3.27 -15.06
C GLY A 4 12.88 -4.12 -14.36
N GLY A 5 13.05 -4.44 -13.07
CA GLY A 5 12.05 -5.15 -12.27
C GLY A 5 10.93 -4.25 -11.78
N LEU A 6 9.67 -4.69 -11.94
CA LEU A 6 8.48 -4.02 -11.38
C LEU A 6 8.07 -4.70 -10.07
N MET A 7 8.11 -3.97 -8.95
CA MET A 7 7.48 -4.41 -7.70
C MET A 7 6.17 -3.66 -7.48
N ILE A 8 5.10 -4.42 -7.27
CA ILE A 8 3.77 -3.89 -6.96
C ILE A 8 3.37 -4.35 -5.57
N THR A 9 3.08 -3.40 -4.67
CA THR A 9 2.51 -3.72 -3.35
C THR A 9 1.24 -2.92 -3.09
N GLY A 10 0.19 -3.61 -2.65
CA GLY A 10 -1.09 -3.02 -2.28
C GLY A 10 -1.18 -2.86 -0.77
N ASN A 11 -1.34 -1.62 -0.29
CA ASN A 11 -1.67 -1.34 1.10
C ASN A 11 -3.14 -0.96 1.21
N MET A 12 -3.81 -1.54 2.22
CA MET A 12 -5.18 -1.16 2.54
C MET A 12 -5.16 0.24 3.17
N ASN A 13 -5.89 1.16 2.54
CA ASN A 13 -5.94 2.56 2.94
C ASN A 13 -6.73 2.70 4.23
N VAL A 14 -6.15 3.37 5.23
CA VAL A 14 -6.82 3.64 6.52
C VAL A 14 -8.00 4.62 6.39
N ASN A 15 -7.98 5.45 5.35
CA ASN A 15 -9.01 6.46 5.08
C ASN A 15 -10.13 5.97 4.15
N ARG A 16 -10.21 4.66 3.89
CA ARG A 16 -11.19 4.09 2.95
C ARG A 16 -12.63 4.21 3.48
N PRO A 17 -13.64 4.28 2.59
CA PRO A 17 -15.04 4.11 2.98
C PRO A 17 -15.27 2.76 3.67
N GLN A 18 -16.17 2.74 4.66
CA GLN A 18 -16.61 1.50 5.34
C GLN A 18 -15.46 0.63 5.85
N LYS A 19 -14.41 1.26 6.41
CA LYS A 19 -13.18 0.58 6.85
C LYS A 19 -13.42 -0.63 7.78
N ASP A 20 -14.46 -0.58 8.59
CA ASP A 20 -14.82 -1.62 9.56
C ASP A 20 -15.72 -2.72 8.98
N PHE A 21 -16.39 -2.46 7.84
CA PHE A 21 -17.36 -3.37 7.22
C PHE A 21 -16.70 -4.66 6.72
N LEU A 22 -15.61 -4.53 5.96
CA LEU A 22 -14.84 -5.67 5.45
C LEU A 22 -14.17 -6.48 6.56
N HIS A 23 -13.70 -5.79 7.62
CA HIS A 23 -13.12 -6.47 8.79
C HIS A 23 -14.17 -7.30 9.53
N GLY A 24 -15.36 -6.73 9.75
CA GLY A 24 -16.49 -7.43 10.38
C GLY A 24 -17.04 -8.59 9.55
N LEU A 25 -17.02 -8.50 8.21
CA LEU A 25 -17.57 -9.53 7.32
C LEU A 25 -16.62 -10.71 7.09
N MET A 26 -15.31 -10.46 7.00
CA MET A 26 -14.33 -11.49 6.58
C MET A 26 -13.78 -12.33 7.74
N GLY A 27 -13.97 -11.91 9.00
CA GLY A 27 -13.46 -12.62 10.18
C GLY A 27 -11.93 -12.79 10.19
N TRP A 28 -11.20 -11.96 9.45
CA TRP A 28 -9.77 -12.13 9.23
C TRP A 28 -8.98 -11.84 10.52
N VAL A 29 -8.37 -12.90 11.03
CA VAL A 29 -7.55 -12.91 12.26
C VAL A 29 -6.18 -12.22 12.11
N PRO A 30 -5.48 -12.17 10.94
CA PRO A 30 -4.27 -11.35 10.89
C PRO A 30 -4.69 -9.88 10.80
N ASN A 31 -4.28 -9.09 11.81
CA ASN A 31 -4.43 -7.65 11.86
C ASN A 31 -3.76 -7.02 10.62
N VAL A 32 -4.54 -6.84 9.54
CA VAL A 32 -4.08 -6.09 8.36
C VAL A 32 -3.81 -4.67 8.85
N MET A 33 -2.53 -4.34 9.02
CA MET A 33 -2.12 -3.01 9.44
C MET A 33 -2.43 -2.02 8.33
N MET A 34 -3.54 -1.33 8.51
CA MET A 34 -3.94 -0.21 7.67
C MET A 34 -2.92 0.92 7.85
N ARG A 35 -2.48 1.51 6.74
CA ARG A 35 -1.50 2.59 6.75
C ARG A 35 -1.99 3.76 5.93
N SER A 36 -1.56 4.94 6.32
CA SER A 36 -1.61 6.11 5.45
C SER A 36 -0.62 5.96 4.30
N ILE A 37 -0.85 6.70 3.22
CA ILE A 37 0.07 6.76 2.07
C ILE A 37 1.48 7.17 2.52
N LYS A 38 1.57 8.15 3.44
CA LYS A 38 2.82 8.64 4.02
C LYS A 38 3.62 7.54 4.73
N GLU A 39 2.95 6.66 5.46
CA GLU A 39 3.59 5.52 6.13
C GLU A 39 4.04 4.45 5.13
N GLY A 40 3.28 4.24 4.05
CA GLY A 40 3.70 3.39 2.94
C GLY A 40 5.01 3.85 2.31
N PHE A 41 5.13 5.14 1.97
CA PHE A 41 6.39 5.73 1.49
C PHE A 41 7.53 5.56 2.49
N LYS A 42 7.30 5.85 3.78
CA LYS A 42 8.34 5.68 4.81
C LYS A 42 8.88 4.25 4.90
N LEU A 43 8.01 3.24 4.74
CA LEU A 43 8.44 1.84 4.78
C LEU A 43 9.30 1.48 3.58
N LEU A 44 8.88 1.88 2.37
CA LEU A 44 9.64 1.62 1.15
C LEU A 44 11.00 2.32 1.17
N GLN A 45 11.05 3.55 1.67
CA GLN A 45 12.31 4.28 1.86
C GLN A 45 13.22 3.61 2.89
N LYS A 46 12.66 3.12 4.00
CA LYS A 46 13.42 2.34 5.00
C LYS A 46 14.01 1.04 4.43
N SER A 47 13.38 0.45 3.40
CA SER A 47 13.93 -0.69 2.68
C SER A 47 14.97 -0.33 1.61
N GLY A 48 15.38 0.94 1.54
CA GLY A 48 16.42 1.41 0.61
C GLY A 48 15.90 1.73 -0.79
N ILE A 49 14.58 1.92 -0.98
CA ILE A 49 14.00 2.35 -2.25
C ILE A 49 13.89 3.88 -2.26
N PRO A 50 14.62 4.59 -3.15
CA PRO A 50 14.47 6.03 -3.33
C PRO A 50 13.05 6.43 -3.73
N LYS A 51 12.62 7.64 -3.33
CA LYS A 51 11.23 8.09 -3.51
C LYS A 51 10.87 8.28 -4.98
N GLU A 52 11.83 8.73 -5.77
CA GLU A 52 11.77 8.97 -7.21
C GLU A 52 11.40 7.72 -8.02
N PHE A 53 11.68 6.54 -7.49
CA PHE A 53 11.33 5.26 -8.10
C PHE A 53 9.96 4.74 -7.69
N ILE A 54 9.21 5.46 -6.85
CA ILE A 54 7.96 4.99 -6.27
C ILE A 54 6.78 5.80 -6.81
N THR A 55 5.89 5.13 -7.54
CA THR A 55 4.59 5.66 -7.94
C THR A 55 3.50 5.12 -7.03
N ALA A 56 2.77 5.99 -6.34
CA ALA A 56 1.64 5.62 -5.50
C ALA A 56 0.31 5.99 -6.17
N THR A 57 -0.56 5.00 -6.39
CA THR A 57 -1.88 5.18 -6.99
C THR A 57 -2.97 4.76 -6.02
N VAL A 58 -3.88 5.66 -5.70
CA VAL A 58 -5.11 5.31 -4.98
C VAL A 58 -6.09 4.69 -5.98
N THR A 59 -6.51 3.46 -5.71
CA THR A 59 -7.49 2.74 -6.54
C THR A 59 -8.82 3.51 -6.60
N ALA A 60 -9.61 3.32 -7.66
CA ALA A 60 -10.90 4.00 -7.84
C ALA A 60 -11.88 3.79 -6.67
N SER A 61 -11.80 2.64 -5.98
CA SER A 61 -12.62 2.36 -4.79
C SER A 61 -12.17 3.13 -3.54
N GLY A 62 -10.98 3.73 -3.55
CA GLY A 62 -10.35 4.35 -2.38
C GLY A 62 -9.87 3.35 -1.32
N VAL A 63 -10.10 2.05 -1.52
CA VAL A 63 -9.81 0.98 -0.55
C VAL A 63 -8.32 0.67 -0.47
N TYR A 64 -7.63 0.73 -1.60
CA TYR A 64 -6.20 0.41 -1.68
C TYR A 64 -5.40 1.59 -2.24
N THR A 65 -4.17 1.72 -1.73
CA THR A 65 -3.09 2.44 -2.39
C THR A 65 -2.09 1.41 -2.91
N VAL A 66 -1.84 1.44 -4.21
CA VAL A 66 -0.85 0.59 -4.88
C VAL A 66 0.44 1.39 -5.03
N PHE A 67 1.56 0.81 -4.58
CA PHE A 67 2.89 1.35 -4.82
C PHE A 67 3.55 0.50 -5.90
N ALA A 68 3.84 1.13 -7.05
CA ALA A 68 4.66 0.58 -8.11
C ALA A 68 6.08 1.11 -7.97
N ILE A 69 7.07 0.23 -8.04
CA ILE A 69 8.48 0.57 -7.96
C ILE A 69 9.16 0.16 -9.26
N GLU A 70 9.81 1.12 -9.92
CA GLU A 70 10.54 0.94 -11.17
C GLU A 70 12.01 1.33 -10.95
N THR A 71 12.93 0.38 -11.13
CA THR A 71 14.39 0.55 -10.90
C THR A 71 15.19 0.33 -12.16
#